data_AF-A0A7Y2C6B6-F1
#
_entry.id   AF-A0A7Y2C6B6-F1
#
_cell.length_a   1.000
_cell.length_b   1.000
_cell.length_c   1.000
_cell.angle_alpha   90.00
_cell.angle_beta   90.00
_cell.angle_gamma   90.00
#
_symmetry.space_group_name_H-M   'P 1'
#
loop_
_entity.id
_entity.type
_entity.pdbx_description
1 polymer ?
#
loop_
_entity_poly.entity_id
_entity_poly.type
_entity_poly.pdbx_seq_one_letter_code
_entity_poly.pdbx_strand_id
1 'polypeptide(L)'
;MYSQTRIKKLPVPGLSSILLIGLMSCSTDLRPQPSAPEVLQRSVDYLVSLQDSDGGWRSPTHGFLRGGQAWTPFVLYQLAHAQETVGVNVPDTVFENGVDFIRSHVNEIGVLGLKDPDIMEYPNYSTSYALRAMLKLGSPADRELVDRMADYLLAQQYTEQRDIAPSNVAFGSWGFGEKVVRRGFVGHVDLSHTRRVIEALSEYVQVWEGETDTVVEERLLQIEDAMG
;
A
#
# COMPACT_ATOMS: atom_id res chain seq x y z
N MET A 1 -13.51 -34.11 71.13
CA MET A 1 -14.60 -33.64 72.01
C MET A 1 -13.96 -32.82 73.14
N TYR A 2 -14.17 -31.49 73.14
CA TYR A 2 -13.69 -30.47 74.10
C TYR A 2 -12.15 -30.33 74.27
N SER A 3 -11.54 -29.17 74.52
CA SER A 3 -11.98 -27.87 75.01
C SER A 3 -10.99 -26.78 74.60
N GLN A 4 -11.47 -25.54 74.55
CA GLN A 4 -10.74 -24.32 74.23
C GLN A 4 -9.58 -24.00 75.19
N THR A 5 -8.58 -23.26 74.70
CA THR A 5 -7.78 -22.38 75.57
C THR A 5 -7.72 -20.96 75.00
N ARG A 6 -7.91 -20.00 75.90
CA ARG A 6 -8.20 -18.58 75.70
C ARG A 6 -7.01 -17.74 75.24
N ILE A 7 -7.37 -16.70 74.47
CA ILE A 7 -6.63 -15.47 74.15
C ILE A 7 -6.38 -14.62 75.41
N LYS A 8 -5.26 -13.88 75.47
CA LYS A 8 -5.22 -12.52 76.06
C LYS A 8 -4.07 -11.66 75.49
N LYS A 9 -4.33 -10.35 75.47
CA LYS A 9 -3.85 -9.29 74.57
C LYS A 9 -2.47 -8.68 74.90
N LEU A 10 -1.91 -8.05 73.85
CA LEU A 10 -0.77 -7.13 73.75
C LEU A 10 -0.73 -5.99 74.80
N PRO A 11 0.46 -5.39 74.97
CA PRO A 11 0.59 -3.95 74.78
C PRO A 11 1.74 -3.57 73.81
N VAL A 12 1.46 -2.55 73.01
CA VAL A 12 2.41 -1.85 72.14
C VAL A 12 2.97 -0.65 72.93
N PRO A 13 4.29 -0.38 72.85
CA PRO A 13 4.76 0.99 72.87
C PRO A 13 5.57 1.30 71.62
N GLY A 14 5.29 2.48 71.05
CA GLY A 14 5.79 2.89 69.74
C GLY A 14 7.26 3.27 69.71
N LEU A 15 7.78 3.28 68.49
CA LEU A 15 8.92 4.06 68.06
C LEU A 15 8.70 4.38 66.59
N SER A 16 8.20 5.59 66.35
CA SER A 16 8.36 6.30 65.08
C SER A 16 9.84 6.36 64.75
N SER A 17 10.24 5.79 63.62
CA SER A 17 11.23 6.33 62.67
C SER A 17 11.63 5.23 61.70
N ILE A 18 11.94 5.63 60.47
CA ILE A 18 12.49 4.82 59.36
C ILE A 18 11.43 4.10 58.52
N LEU A 19 10.88 4.81 57.53
CA LEU A 19 10.99 4.41 56.12
C LEU A 19 10.56 5.56 55.20
N LEU A 20 11.50 6.46 54.92
CA LEU A 20 11.46 7.28 53.72
C LEU A 20 12.61 6.79 52.83
N ILE A 21 12.39 6.85 51.52
CA ILE A 21 13.30 6.49 50.41
C ILE A 21 13.02 5.08 49.87
N GLY A 22 12.29 5.08 48.75
CA GLY A 22 11.95 3.89 47.98
C GLY A 22 10.96 4.13 46.84
N LEU A 23 10.60 5.38 46.53
CA LEU A 23 10.08 5.69 45.19
C LEU A 23 11.30 5.78 44.27
N MET A 24 11.76 4.60 43.82
CA MET A 24 12.64 4.51 42.67
C MET A 24 11.98 5.31 41.54
N SER A 25 12.71 6.31 41.07
CA SER A 25 12.44 7.02 39.84
C SER A 25 11.95 6.03 38.78
N CYS A 26 10.69 6.16 38.37
CA CYS A 26 10.41 6.06 36.96
C CYS A 26 11.23 7.19 36.33
N SER A 27 12.49 6.89 36.01
CA SER A 27 13.25 7.69 35.06
C SER A 27 12.48 7.57 33.76
N THR A 28 11.52 8.48 33.55
CA THR A 28 11.08 8.81 32.21
C THR A 28 12.35 9.12 31.44
N ASP A 29 12.72 8.23 30.53
CA ASP A 29 13.89 8.40 29.67
C ASP A 29 13.72 9.77 29.00
N LEU A 30 14.44 10.80 29.48
CA LEU A 30 14.33 12.20 29.04
C LEU A 30 14.94 12.39 27.64
N ARG A 31 14.93 11.35 26.82
CA ARG A 31 15.33 11.45 25.42
C ARG A 31 14.30 12.33 24.73
N PRO A 32 14.72 13.39 24.03
CA PRO A 32 13.83 14.12 23.14
C PRO A 32 13.15 13.12 22.23
N GLN A 33 11.81 13.13 22.22
CA GLN A 33 11.08 12.35 21.23
C GLN A 33 11.41 12.92 19.86
N PRO A 34 11.74 12.09 18.87
CA PRO A 34 11.98 12.58 17.53
C PRO A 34 10.71 13.28 17.02
N SER A 35 10.91 14.41 16.34
CA SER A 35 9.85 15.11 15.63
C SER A 35 9.27 14.23 14.51
N ALA A 36 8.04 14.53 14.08
CA ALA A 36 7.41 13.79 12.99
C ALA A 36 8.27 13.75 11.70
N PRO A 37 8.92 14.85 11.26
CA PRO A 37 9.85 14.81 10.13
C PRO A 37 11.06 13.89 10.35
N GLU A 38 11.64 13.86 11.56
CA GLU A 38 12.77 12.97 11.86
C GLU A 38 12.35 11.49 11.85
N VAL A 39 11.15 11.19 12.36
CA VAL A 39 10.59 9.83 12.28
C VAL A 39 10.35 9.44 10.83
N LEU A 40 9.85 10.38 10.01
CA LEU A 40 9.56 10.10 8.60
C LEU A 40 10.85 9.88 7.80
N GLN A 41 11.87 10.72 7.98
CA GLN A 41 13.16 10.53 7.32
C GLN A 41 13.79 9.19 7.71
N ARG A 42 13.77 8.82 9.00
CA ARG A 42 14.27 7.50 9.44
C ARG A 42 13.49 6.33 8.83
N SER A 43 12.19 6.50 8.61
CA SER A 43 11.36 5.48 7.97
C SER A 43 11.68 5.35 6.48
N VAL A 44 11.95 6.48 5.81
CA VAL A 44 12.47 6.53 4.43
C VAL A 44 13.82 5.84 4.32
N ASP A 45 14.77 6.19 5.19
CA ASP A 45 16.12 5.59 5.19
C ASP A 45 16.05 4.07 5.36
N TYR A 46 15.14 3.60 6.22
CA TYR A 46 14.87 2.17 6.40
C TYR A 46 14.31 1.54 5.12
N LEU A 47 13.29 2.13 4.49
CA LEU A 47 12.72 1.60 3.25
C LEU A 47 13.75 1.59 2.11
N VAL A 48 14.57 2.63 1.98
CA VAL A 48 15.68 2.70 1.01
C VAL A 48 16.67 1.56 1.24
N SER A 49 17.01 1.25 2.50
CA SER A 49 17.92 0.15 2.83
C SER A 49 17.38 -1.24 2.50
N LEU A 50 16.06 -1.37 2.27
CA LEU A 50 15.39 -2.62 1.92
C LEU A 50 15.23 -2.84 0.41
N GLN A 51 15.61 -1.88 -0.43
CA GLN A 51 15.54 -2.07 -1.88
C GLN A 51 16.58 -3.12 -2.30
N ASP A 52 16.13 -4.16 -3.01
CA ASP A 52 17.00 -5.19 -3.55
C ASP A 52 17.81 -4.66 -4.75
N SER A 53 18.86 -5.41 -5.14
CA SER A 53 19.77 -5.01 -6.23
C SER A 53 19.11 -4.87 -7.61
N ASP A 54 17.91 -5.41 -7.79
CA ASP A 54 17.12 -5.27 -9.01
C ASP A 54 16.03 -4.17 -8.91
N GLY A 55 16.06 -3.37 -7.85
CA GLY A 55 15.15 -2.26 -7.61
C GLY A 55 13.85 -2.62 -6.90
N GLY A 56 13.60 -3.90 -6.62
CA GLY A 56 12.38 -4.37 -5.98
C GLY A 56 12.36 -4.25 -4.46
N TRP A 57 11.16 -4.22 -3.88
CA TRP A 57 10.90 -4.45 -2.46
C TRP A 57 10.13 -5.74 -2.29
N ARG A 58 10.67 -6.69 -1.52
CA ARG A 58 10.11 -8.04 -1.35
C ARG A 58 9.75 -8.34 0.09
N SER A 59 8.76 -9.20 0.28
CA SER A 59 8.48 -9.75 1.61
C SER A 59 9.38 -10.94 1.92
N PRO A 60 10.17 -10.92 3.00
CA PRO A 60 10.95 -12.08 3.42
C PRO A 60 10.07 -13.18 4.06
N THR A 61 8.85 -12.86 4.48
CA THR A 61 7.99 -13.76 5.24
C THR A 61 6.68 -14.14 4.55
N HIS A 62 6.19 -13.32 3.62
CA HIS A 62 4.92 -13.58 2.92
C HIS A 62 5.20 -14.12 1.52
N GLY A 63 5.01 -15.43 1.34
CA GLY A 63 5.33 -16.10 0.07
C GLY A 63 4.63 -15.51 -1.15
N PHE A 64 3.40 -15.00 -0.99
CA PHE A 64 2.65 -14.36 -2.09
C PHE A 64 3.12 -12.94 -2.43
N LEU A 65 4.10 -12.39 -1.71
CA LEU A 65 4.71 -11.07 -1.95
C LEU A 65 6.23 -11.19 -2.20
N ARG A 66 6.70 -12.41 -2.44
CA ARG A 66 8.13 -12.70 -2.63
C ARG A 66 8.66 -12.16 -3.96
N GLY A 67 7.80 -12.00 -4.96
CA GLY A 67 8.17 -11.42 -6.24
C GLY A 67 8.28 -9.90 -6.18
N GLY A 68 7.71 -9.26 -5.14
CA GLY A 68 7.80 -7.82 -4.91
C GLY A 68 6.95 -6.98 -5.85
N GLN A 69 6.07 -7.60 -6.65
CA GLN A 69 5.26 -6.91 -7.66
C GLN A 69 4.17 -6.03 -7.02
N ALA A 70 3.69 -6.38 -5.83
CA ALA A 70 2.75 -5.53 -5.08
C ALA A 70 3.46 -4.46 -4.22
N TRP A 71 4.58 -4.81 -3.59
CA TRP A 71 5.27 -3.91 -2.67
C TRP A 71 6.12 -2.86 -3.36
N THR A 72 6.80 -3.20 -4.47
CA THR A 72 7.65 -2.26 -5.19
C THR A 72 6.92 -1.01 -5.64
N PRO A 73 5.83 -1.08 -6.43
CA PRO A 73 5.15 0.13 -6.88
C PRO A 73 4.50 0.90 -5.72
N PHE A 74 4.04 0.20 -4.68
CA PHE A 74 3.52 0.84 -3.47
C PHE A 74 4.58 1.67 -2.76
N VAL A 75 5.71 1.05 -2.39
CA VAL A 75 6.80 1.73 -1.68
C VAL A 75 7.36 2.86 -2.54
N LEU A 76 7.58 2.61 -3.83
CA LEU A 76 8.10 3.60 -4.77
C LEU A 76 7.20 4.85 -4.85
N TYR A 77 5.90 4.67 -5.03
CA TYR A 77 4.94 5.79 -5.06
C TYR A 77 4.92 6.55 -3.72
N GLN A 78 4.92 5.84 -2.59
CA GLN A 78 4.89 6.48 -1.28
C GLN A 78 6.17 7.27 -0.97
N LEU A 79 7.34 6.78 -1.39
CA LEU A 79 8.60 7.50 -1.27
C LEU A 79 8.58 8.80 -2.09
N ALA A 80 8.13 8.73 -3.35
CA ALA A 80 8.02 9.91 -4.21
C ALA A 80 7.02 10.93 -3.65
N HIS A 81 5.86 10.47 -3.17
CA HIS A 81 4.87 11.31 -2.55
C HIS A 81 5.38 11.96 -1.26
N ALA A 82 6.10 11.21 -0.41
CA ALA A 82 6.66 11.77 0.82
C ALA A 82 7.74 12.82 0.53
N GLN A 83 8.60 12.59 -0.46
CA GLN A 83 9.62 13.56 -0.88
C GLN A 83 8.98 14.87 -1.34
N GLU A 84 7.93 14.80 -2.16
CA GLU A 84 7.22 15.98 -2.65
C GLU A 84 6.45 16.72 -1.57
N THR A 85 5.74 16.00 -0.69
CA THR A 85 4.79 16.63 0.26
C THR A 85 5.40 17.00 1.59
N VAL A 86 6.43 16.28 2.04
CA VAL A 86 7.07 16.48 3.36
C VAL A 86 8.53 16.91 3.24
N GLY A 87 9.15 16.78 2.06
CA GLY A 87 10.54 17.18 1.85
C GLY A 87 11.56 16.22 2.45
N VAL A 88 11.21 14.94 2.62
CA VAL A 88 12.18 13.88 2.94
C VAL A 88 13.13 13.67 1.76
N ASN A 89 14.36 13.27 2.06
CA ASN A 89 15.37 13.01 1.03
C ASN A 89 15.37 11.53 0.65
N VAL A 90 15.09 11.24 -0.63
CA VAL A 90 15.24 9.93 -1.25
C VAL A 90 16.24 10.06 -2.41
N PRO A 91 17.28 9.22 -2.50
CA PRO A 91 18.21 9.27 -3.63
C PRO A 91 17.54 8.97 -4.97
N ASP A 92 17.87 9.72 -6.03
CA ASP A 92 17.29 9.52 -7.38
C ASP A 92 17.46 8.09 -7.91
N THR A 93 18.59 7.45 -7.59
CA THR A 93 18.87 6.06 -7.99
C THR A 93 17.86 5.06 -7.41
N VAL A 94 17.24 5.35 -6.26
CA VAL A 94 16.17 4.51 -5.69
C VAL A 94 14.94 4.55 -6.59
N PHE A 95 14.61 5.74 -7.10
CA PHE A 95 13.49 5.92 -8.01
C PHE A 95 13.76 5.27 -9.37
N GLU A 96 14.94 5.51 -9.94
CA GLU A 96 15.36 4.90 -11.22
C GLU A 96 15.28 3.37 -11.18
N ASN A 97 15.89 2.76 -10.15
CA ASN A 97 15.87 1.31 -9.98
C ASN A 97 14.45 0.76 -9.79
N GLY A 98 13.60 1.46 -9.04
CA GLY A 98 12.22 1.04 -8.83
C GLY A 98 11.37 1.12 -10.09
N VAL A 99 11.57 2.14 -10.93
CA VAL A 99 10.93 2.25 -12.25
C VAL A 99 11.41 1.13 -13.17
N ASP A 100 12.71 0.83 -13.19
CA ASP A 100 13.27 -0.27 -13.98
C ASP A 100 12.78 -1.65 -13.53
N PHE A 101 12.55 -1.83 -12.23
CA PHE A 101 11.86 -3.00 -11.71
C PHE A 101 10.47 -3.13 -12.34
N ILE A 102 9.66 -2.06 -12.32
CA ILE A 102 8.30 -2.08 -12.90
C ILE A 102 8.37 -2.43 -14.38
N ARG A 103 9.22 -1.74 -15.16
CA ARG A 103 9.40 -1.99 -16.61
C ARG A 103 9.73 -3.46 -16.91
N SER A 104 10.60 -4.07 -16.09
CA SER A 104 11.03 -5.45 -16.29
C SER A 104 10.04 -6.51 -15.75
N HIS A 105 8.98 -6.10 -15.05
CA HIS A 105 8.03 -7.03 -14.42
C HIS A 105 6.60 -6.93 -14.96
N VAL A 106 6.25 -5.85 -15.63
CA VAL A 106 4.98 -5.73 -16.33
C VAL A 106 4.98 -6.64 -17.55
N ASN A 107 3.88 -7.35 -17.78
CA ASN A 107 3.73 -8.21 -18.95
C ASN A 107 3.29 -7.42 -20.21
N GLU A 108 3.16 -8.13 -21.33
CA GLU A 108 2.83 -7.54 -22.64
C GLU A 108 1.50 -6.76 -22.67
N ILE A 109 0.55 -7.11 -21.80
CA ILE A 109 -0.77 -6.47 -21.71
C ILE A 109 -0.85 -5.41 -20.61
N GLY A 110 0.29 -4.97 -20.05
CA GLY A 110 0.32 -3.88 -19.06
C GLY A 110 0.03 -4.29 -17.62
N VAL A 111 0.04 -5.57 -17.29
CA VAL A 111 -0.27 -6.05 -15.93
C VAL A 111 0.99 -6.30 -15.12
N LEU A 112 1.02 -5.71 -13.92
CA LEU A 112 1.96 -6.07 -12.85
C LEU A 112 1.27 -7.00 -11.84
N GLY A 113 2.01 -7.96 -11.27
CA GLY A 113 1.49 -8.91 -10.29
C GLY A 113 1.19 -10.30 -10.86
N LEU A 114 1.57 -10.57 -12.11
CA LEU A 114 1.35 -11.84 -12.81
C LEU A 114 2.62 -12.48 -13.40
N LYS A 115 3.82 -11.98 -13.05
CA LYS A 115 5.08 -12.51 -13.60
C LYS A 115 5.37 -13.95 -13.13
N ASP A 116 5.03 -14.27 -11.89
CA ASP A 116 5.07 -15.65 -11.39
C ASP A 116 3.77 -16.35 -11.83
N PRO A 117 3.82 -17.43 -12.63
CA PRO A 117 2.62 -18.10 -13.12
C PRO A 117 1.82 -18.80 -12.02
N ASP A 118 2.47 -19.11 -10.89
CA ASP A 118 1.86 -19.82 -9.76
C ASP A 118 1.36 -18.88 -8.67
N ILE A 119 1.79 -17.61 -8.69
CA ILE A 119 1.48 -16.61 -7.67
C ILE A 119 0.94 -15.32 -8.28
N MET A 120 -0.30 -15.02 -7.93
CA MET A 120 -0.94 -13.75 -8.26
C MET A 120 -0.73 -12.74 -7.13
N GLU A 121 0.02 -11.67 -7.38
CA GLU A 121 0.30 -10.61 -6.40
C GLU A 121 -0.67 -9.43 -6.58
N TYR A 122 -1.95 -9.63 -6.27
CA TYR A 122 -3.02 -8.62 -6.35
C TYR A 122 -2.93 -7.70 -7.59
N PRO A 123 -3.13 -8.22 -8.82
CA PRO A 123 -2.89 -7.49 -10.06
C PRO A 123 -3.52 -6.11 -10.16
N ASN A 124 -4.77 -5.94 -9.71
CA ASN A 124 -5.41 -4.62 -9.72
C ASN A 124 -4.69 -3.65 -8.78
N TYR A 125 -4.32 -4.10 -7.58
CA TYR A 125 -3.58 -3.27 -6.61
C TYR A 125 -2.19 -2.90 -7.13
N SER A 126 -1.44 -3.91 -7.58
CA SER A 126 -0.08 -3.78 -8.08
C SER A 126 -0.02 -2.88 -9.31
N THR A 127 -0.93 -3.09 -10.27
CA THR A 127 -1.00 -2.28 -11.49
C THR A 127 -1.49 -0.87 -11.20
N SER A 128 -2.41 -0.67 -10.25
CA SER A 128 -2.84 0.69 -9.85
C SER A 128 -1.68 1.51 -9.29
N TYR A 129 -0.90 0.94 -8.38
CA TYR A 129 0.27 1.65 -7.85
C TYR A 129 1.37 1.81 -8.89
N ALA A 130 1.55 0.83 -9.78
CA ALA A 130 2.51 0.94 -10.87
C ALA A 130 2.15 2.09 -11.80
N LEU A 131 0.89 2.18 -12.22
CA LEU A 131 0.39 3.27 -13.06
C LEU A 131 0.70 4.64 -12.43
N ARG A 132 0.36 4.82 -11.15
CA ARG A 132 0.62 6.07 -10.43
C ARG A 132 2.12 6.38 -10.30
N ALA A 133 2.94 5.37 -10.00
CA ALA A 133 4.39 5.54 -9.94
C ALA A 133 4.97 5.91 -11.32
N MET A 134 4.50 5.28 -12.40
CA MET A 134 4.95 5.56 -13.76
C MET A 134 4.49 6.94 -14.26
N LEU A 135 3.28 7.39 -13.92
CA LEU A 135 2.83 8.75 -14.23
C LEU A 135 3.67 9.81 -13.50
N LYS A 136 4.15 9.48 -12.29
CA LYS A 136 4.92 10.42 -11.46
C LYS A 136 6.43 10.43 -11.73
N LEU A 137 7.01 9.26 -11.99
CA LEU A 137 8.47 9.03 -12.05
C LEU A 137 8.94 8.50 -13.41
N GLY A 138 8.01 8.05 -14.25
CA GLY A 138 8.32 7.54 -15.58
C GLY A 138 8.78 8.65 -16.53
N SER A 139 9.20 8.22 -17.70
CA SER A 139 9.61 9.07 -18.81
C SER A 139 8.53 9.10 -19.89
N PRO A 140 8.55 10.07 -20.81
CA PRO A 140 7.65 10.06 -21.97
C PRO A 140 7.70 8.78 -22.82
N ALA A 141 8.83 8.05 -22.79
CA ALA A 141 8.98 6.77 -23.48
C ALA A 141 8.12 5.65 -22.86
N ASP A 142 7.64 5.83 -21.63
CA ASP A 142 6.78 4.86 -20.94
C ASP A 142 5.29 5.01 -21.28
N ARG A 143 4.93 5.96 -22.16
CA ARG A 143 3.53 6.25 -22.54
C ARG A 143 2.74 4.99 -22.93
N GLU A 144 3.28 4.18 -23.84
CA GLU A 144 2.60 2.96 -24.30
C GLU A 144 2.38 1.96 -23.15
N LEU A 145 3.34 1.85 -22.22
CA LEU A 145 3.22 0.98 -21.05
C LEU A 145 2.15 1.50 -20.08
N VAL A 146 2.13 2.80 -19.82
CA VAL A 146 1.14 3.50 -18.99
C VAL A 146 -0.27 3.33 -19.56
N ASP A 147 -0.42 3.43 -20.87
CA ASP A 147 -1.70 3.23 -21.56
C ASP A 147 -2.23 1.80 -21.38
N ARG A 148 -1.37 0.79 -21.57
CA ARG A 148 -1.76 -0.62 -21.36
C ARG A 148 -2.14 -0.90 -19.90
N MET A 149 -1.47 -0.27 -18.93
CA MET A 149 -1.86 -0.38 -17.51
C MET A 149 -3.27 0.17 -17.28
N ALA A 150 -3.58 1.36 -17.84
CA ALA A 150 -4.91 1.98 -17.72
C ALA A 150 -5.99 1.11 -18.39
N ASP A 151 -5.73 0.63 -19.61
CA ASP A 151 -6.63 -0.25 -20.36
C ASP A 151 -6.94 -1.53 -19.58
N TYR A 152 -5.91 -2.14 -18.99
CA TYR A 152 -6.10 -3.31 -18.13
C TYR A 152 -7.02 -3.00 -16.94
N LEU A 153 -6.73 -1.92 -16.20
CA LEU A 153 -7.50 -1.56 -15.01
C LEU A 153 -8.97 -1.29 -15.37
N LEU A 154 -9.23 -0.56 -16.44
CA LEU A 154 -10.58 -0.31 -16.94
C LEU A 154 -11.31 -1.62 -17.28
N ALA A 155 -10.66 -2.53 -18.00
CA ALA A 155 -11.22 -3.84 -18.35
C ALA A 155 -11.48 -4.78 -17.15
N GLN A 156 -11.00 -4.43 -15.95
CA GLN A 156 -11.27 -5.16 -14.71
C GLN A 156 -12.51 -4.68 -13.97
N GLN A 157 -13.16 -3.60 -14.41
CA GLN A 157 -14.37 -3.08 -13.77
C GLN A 157 -15.51 -4.10 -13.86
N TYR A 158 -16.19 -4.32 -12.75
CA TYR A 158 -17.34 -5.21 -12.66
C TYR A 158 -18.56 -4.60 -13.37
N THR A 159 -18.65 -4.89 -14.66
CA THR A 159 -19.75 -4.49 -15.55
C THR A 159 -20.38 -5.73 -16.20
N GLU A 160 -21.37 -5.51 -17.07
CA GLU A 160 -21.99 -6.59 -17.84
C GLU A 160 -20.97 -7.33 -18.75
N GLN A 161 -19.91 -6.65 -19.19
CA GLN A 161 -18.81 -7.27 -19.96
C GLN A 161 -18.08 -8.36 -19.17
N ARG A 162 -18.19 -8.33 -17.83
CA ARG A 162 -17.62 -9.32 -16.90
C ARG A 162 -18.70 -10.18 -16.24
N ASP A 163 -19.86 -10.30 -16.86
CA ASP A 163 -21.01 -11.06 -16.37
C ASP A 163 -21.57 -10.58 -15.01
N ILE A 164 -21.36 -9.31 -14.66
CA ILE A 164 -21.91 -8.69 -13.45
C ILE A 164 -23.10 -7.81 -13.82
N ALA A 165 -24.29 -8.20 -13.38
CA ALA A 165 -25.52 -7.46 -13.66
C ALA A 165 -25.56 -6.12 -12.90
N PRO A 166 -26.20 -5.06 -13.45
CA PRO A 166 -26.37 -3.77 -12.77
C PRO A 166 -27.10 -3.84 -11.42
N SER A 167 -27.90 -4.90 -11.19
CA SER A 167 -28.56 -5.14 -9.91
C SER A 167 -27.63 -5.71 -8.82
N ASN A 168 -26.39 -6.06 -9.17
CA ASN A 168 -25.40 -6.57 -8.23
C ASN A 168 -24.77 -5.41 -7.44
N VAL A 169 -24.65 -5.55 -6.13
CA VAL A 169 -24.03 -4.55 -5.24
C VAL A 169 -22.56 -4.25 -5.57
N ALA A 170 -21.90 -5.15 -6.29
CA ALA A 170 -20.53 -5.00 -6.74
C ALA A 170 -20.40 -4.34 -8.13
N PHE A 171 -21.50 -4.03 -8.80
CA PHE A 171 -21.46 -3.39 -10.12
C PHE A 171 -20.69 -2.06 -10.04
N GLY A 172 -19.83 -1.81 -11.01
CA GLY A 172 -18.94 -0.65 -11.08
C GLY A 172 -17.68 -0.74 -10.21
N SER A 173 -17.54 -1.77 -9.37
CA SER A 173 -16.38 -1.94 -8.48
C SER A 173 -15.23 -2.76 -9.10
N TRP A 174 -14.14 -2.90 -8.33
CA TRP A 174 -12.99 -3.75 -8.68
C TRP A 174 -12.65 -4.72 -7.53
N GLY A 175 -12.15 -5.90 -7.91
CA GLY A 175 -11.58 -6.89 -6.99
C GLY A 175 -10.06 -7.00 -7.11
N PHE A 176 -9.52 -8.20 -6.89
CA PHE A 176 -8.07 -8.44 -6.87
C PHE A 176 -7.44 -8.47 -8.28
N GLY A 177 -8.24 -8.65 -9.34
CA GLY A 177 -7.78 -8.76 -10.73
C GLY A 177 -7.93 -10.18 -11.29
N GLU A 178 -8.99 -10.88 -10.87
CA GLU A 178 -9.29 -12.23 -11.29
C GLU A 178 -9.47 -12.32 -12.81
N LYS A 179 -8.84 -13.31 -13.45
CA LYS A 179 -8.97 -13.54 -14.90
C LYS A 179 -10.39 -13.96 -15.30
N VAL A 180 -11.08 -14.69 -14.42
CA VAL A 180 -12.44 -15.19 -14.64
C VAL A 180 -13.24 -15.03 -13.36
N VAL A 181 -14.33 -14.29 -13.42
CA VAL A 181 -15.33 -14.25 -12.35
C VAL A 181 -16.44 -15.22 -12.75
N ARG A 182 -16.73 -16.23 -11.92
CA ARG A 182 -17.84 -17.15 -12.22
C ARG A 182 -19.15 -16.37 -12.25
N ARG A 183 -20.03 -16.69 -13.19
CA ARG A 183 -21.36 -16.06 -13.29
C ARG A 183 -22.08 -16.05 -11.94
N GLY A 184 -22.46 -14.86 -11.47
CA GLY A 184 -23.14 -14.64 -10.19
C GLY A 184 -22.23 -14.57 -8.95
N PHE A 185 -20.92 -14.74 -9.11
CA PHE A 185 -19.93 -14.47 -8.07
C PHE A 185 -19.30 -13.10 -8.32
N VAL A 186 -18.80 -12.46 -7.27
CA VAL A 186 -18.16 -11.15 -7.33
C VAL A 186 -16.76 -11.26 -6.74
N GLY A 187 -15.92 -12.09 -7.37
CA GLY A 187 -14.51 -12.31 -7.02
C GLY A 187 -14.17 -12.04 -5.54
N HIS A 188 -13.18 -11.17 -5.34
CA HIS A 188 -12.88 -10.55 -4.05
C HIS A 188 -13.07 -9.03 -4.18
N VAL A 189 -14.33 -8.59 -4.32
CA VAL A 189 -14.66 -7.14 -4.23
C VAL A 189 -14.03 -6.57 -2.97
N ASP A 190 -13.30 -5.48 -3.13
CA ASP A 190 -12.67 -4.81 -2.01
C ASP A 190 -12.68 -3.29 -2.22
N LEU A 191 -13.06 -2.57 -1.17
CA LEU A 191 -13.10 -1.10 -1.19
C LEU A 191 -11.72 -0.49 -1.39
N SER A 192 -10.67 -1.11 -0.86
CA SER A 192 -9.32 -0.59 -1.03
C SER A 192 -8.88 -0.74 -2.49
N HIS A 193 -9.13 -1.89 -3.12
CA HIS A 193 -8.82 -2.10 -4.55
C HIS A 193 -9.61 -1.14 -5.44
N THR A 194 -10.92 -1.04 -5.22
CA THR A 194 -11.77 -0.08 -5.94
C THR A 194 -11.22 1.34 -5.84
N ARG A 195 -10.90 1.79 -4.61
CA ARG A 195 -10.30 3.11 -4.38
C ARG A 195 -8.95 3.29 -5.10
N ARG A 196 -8.05 2.30 -5.04
CA ARG A 196 -6.73 2.40 -5.66
C ARG A 196 -6.82 2.47 -7.18
N VAL A 197 -7.74 1.73 -7.78
CA VAL A 197 -7.97 1.77 -9.23
C VAL A 197 -8.52 3.14 -9.63
N ILE A 198 -9.54 3.65 -8.93
CA ILE A 198 -10.11 4.98 -9.21
C ILE A 198 -9.05 6.08 -9.06
N GLU A 199 -8.22 6.05 -8.00
CA GLU A 199 -7.13 7.02 -7.85
C GLU A 199 -6.13 6.96 -9.01
N ALA A 200 -5.76 5.76 -9.47
CA ALA A 200 -4.82 5.60 -10.57
C ALA A 200 -5.38 6.07 -11.91
N LEU A 201 -6.64 5.73 -12.20
CA LEU A 201 -7.32 6.17 -13.42
C LEU A 201 -7.60 7.68 -13.41
N SER A 202 -7.93 8.25 -12.25
CA SER A 202 -8.10 9.70 -12.11
C SER A 202 -6.80 10.46 -12.35
N GLU A 203 -5.67 9.99 -11.80
CA GLU A 203 -4.35 10.57 -12.08
C GLU A 203 -3.98 10.43 -13.57
N TYR A 204 -4.32 9.30 -14.20
CA TYR A 204 -4.15 9.14 -15.64
C TYR A 204 -4.94 10.21 -16.41
N VAL A 205 -6.22 10.42 -16.09
CA VAL A 205 -7.03 11.45 -16.76
C VAL A 205 -6.41 12.84 -16.60
N GLN A 206 -5.98 13.20 -15.39
CA GLN A 206 -5.38 14.51 -15.12
C GLN A 206 -4.09 14.77 -15.91
N VAL A 207 -3.25 13.74 -16.12
CA VAL A 207 -2.01 13.90 -16.88
C VAL A 207 -2.27 14.10 -18.38
N TRP A 208 -3.33 13.50 -18.90
CA TRP A 208 -3.65 13.52 -20.34
C TRP A 208 -4.84 14.40 -20.71
N GLU A 209 -5.34 15.21 -19.77
CA GLU A 209 -6.44 16.13 -20.00
C GLU A 209 -6.06 17.13 -21.12
N GLY A 210 -6.93 17.25 -22.12
CA GLY A 210 -6.70 18.13 -23.29
C GLY A 210 -5.82 17.53 -24.40
N GLU A 211 -5.45 16.25 -24.30
CA GLU A 211 -4.87 15.51 -25.42
C GLU A 211 -5.89 15.34 -26.55
N THR A 212 -5.44 15.47 -27.80
CA THR A 212 -6.30 15.45 -29.00
C THR A 212 -6.16 14.17 -29.82
N ASP A 213 -5.33 13.24 -29.36
CA ASP A 213 -5.29 11.89 -29.89
C ASP A 213 -6.64 11.20 -29.60
N THR A 214 -7.38 10.84 -30.64
CA THR A 214 -8.73 10.28 -30.55
C THR A 214 -8.78 9.00 -29.70
N VAL A 215 -7.72 8.18 -29.70
CA VAL A 215 -7.65 6.97 -28.87
C VAL A 215 -7.55 7.34 -27.39
N VAL A 216 -6.81 8.40 -27.08
CA VAL A 216 -6.69 8.91 -25.72
C VAL A 216 -8.01 9.52 -25.27
N GLU A 217 -8.65 10.35 -26.11
CA GLU A 217 -9.96 10.94 -25.80
C GLU A 217 -11.03 9.87 -25.50
N GLU A 218 -11.14 8.84 -26.35
CA GLU A 218 -12.08 7.73 -26.13
C GLU A 218 -11.80 7.00 -24.80
N ARG A 219 -10.53 6.77 -24.47
CA ARG A 219 -10.13 6.16 -23.20
C ARG A 219 -10.48 7.05 -22.00
N LEU A 220 -10.25 8.36 -22.10
CA LEU A 220 -10.58 9.30 -21.03
C LEU A 220 -12.08 9.30 -20.74
N LEU A 221 -12.92 9.33 -21.78
CA LEU A 221 -14.37 9.25 -21.64
C LEU A 221 -14.82 7.94 -20.97
N GLN A 222 -14.22 6.80 -21.33
CA GLN A 222 -14.53 5.52 -20.69
C GLN A 222 -14.12 5.49 -19.22
N ILE A 223 -12.98 6.10 -18.88
CA ILE A 223 -12.52 6.21 -17.49
C ILE A 223 -13.47 7.10 -16.68
N GLU A 224 -13.90 8.23 -17.23
CA GLU A 224 -14.84 9.14 -16.57
C GLU A 224 -16.19 8.47 -16.33
N ASP A 225 -16.72 7.74 -17.31
CA ASP A 225 -17.95 6.95 -17.16
C ASP A 225 -17.79 5.86 -16.09
N ALA A 226 -16.62 5.19 -16.05
CA ALA A 226 -16.32 4.20 -15.03
C ALA A 226 -16.20 4.78 -13.61
N MET A 227 -15.96 6.09 -13.48
CA MET A 227 -15.83 6.80 -12.20
C MET A 227 -17.13 7.50 -11.72
N GLY A 228 -18.13 7.65 -12.60
CA GLY A 228 -19.42 8.32 -12.33
C GLY A 228 -20.41 7.50 -11.53
#